data_AF-A0A7S1ZVX9-F1
#
_entry.id   AF-A0A7S1ZVX9-F1
#
_cell.length_a   1.000
_cell.length_b   1.000
_cell.length_c   1.000
_cell.angle_alpha   90.00
_cell.angle_beta   90.00
_cell.angle_gamma   90.00
#
_symmetry.space_group_name_H-M   'P 1'
#
loop_
_entity.id
_entity.type
_entity.pdbx_description
1 polymer ?
#
loop_
_entity_poly.entity_id
_entity_poly.type
_entity_poly.pdbx_seq_one_letter_code
_entity_poly.pdbx_strand_id
1 'polypeptide(L)'
;MTVAEEKVGADETEAAEKSEADGSTEITAKEMYKAEQHLIYKEGDKEKSNDMICHYYLIYKMLLEYEKGQESPWYVWLNSMPQYYSNAASITSFCFKYLPALIRTLAMEERSVLEKNHLAVMNTPCLSNEMKRNSALWIFAHQSFYMRAFEANDGSGDLRIVPMGDYFNHGSEAAVSFTYDEEGNYWAQTIHDVPAGSPL
;
A
#
# COMPACT_ATOMS: atom_id res chain seq x y z
N MET A 1 43.98 18.64 62.09
CA MET A 1 44.86 17.96 61.12
C MET A 1 44.11 16.76 60.58
N THR A 2 43.27 16.98 59.56
CA THR A 2 42.90 16.03 58.51
C THR A 2 42.26 16.83 57.38
N VAL A 3 42.55 16.38 56.16
CA VAL A 3 42.62 17.14 54.92
C VAL A 3 41.24 17.27 54.25
N ALA A 4 41.03 18.40 53.57
CA ALA A 4 39.93 18.64 52.65
C ALA A 4 40.29 18.10 51.26
N GLU A 5 39.33 17.60 50.49
CA GLU A 5 39.44 17.62 49.03
C GLU A 5 38.06 17.71 48.36
N GLU A 6 38.03 18.54 47.33
CA GLU A 6 36.88 19.08 46.61
C GLU A 6 36.96 18.62 45.15
N LYS A 7 35.81 18.19 44.59
CA LYS A 7 35.35 18.28 43.19
C LYS A 7 35.93 17.41 42.05
N VAL A 8 35.05 17.35 41.04
CA VAL A 8 35.19 17.01 39.60
C VAL A 8 35.13 15.51 39.31
N GLY A 9 34.28 14.97 38.45
CA GLY A 9 33.45 15.52 37.39
C GLY A 9 33.54 14.57 36.18
N ALA A 10 32.40 14.34 35.53
CA ALA A 10 32.24 13.73 34.20
C ALA A 10 32.75 12.29 33.99
N ASP A 11 31.80 11.37 33.81
CA ASP A 11 31.88 10.45 32.67
C ASP A 11 30.45 10.06 32.23
N GLU A 12 29.76 11.01 31.59
CA GLU A 12 28.52 10.78 30.82
C GLU A 12 28.82 10.62 29.33
N THR A 13 30.05 10.27 28.97
CA THR A 13 30.55 10.31 27.59
C THR A 13 30.66 8.95 26.90
N GLU A 14 30.09 7.89 27.47
CA GLU A 14 30.12 6.54 26.86
C GLU A 14 28.74 6.01 26.42
N ALA A 15 27.70 6.87 26.40
CA ALA A 15 26.36 6.52 25.93
C ALA A 15 25.97 7.16 24.58
N ALA A 16 26.87 7.93 23.95
CA ALA A 16 26.57 8.73 22.76
C ALA A 16 27.13 8.18 21.43
N GLU A 17 27.71 6.99 21.41
CA GLU A 17 28.18 6.33 20.17
C GLU A 17 27.54 4.95 20.00
N LYS A 18 26.24 4.95 19.66
CA LYS A 18 25.56 3.87 18.91
C LYS A 18 24.14 4.31 18.56
N SER A 19 24.03 5.38 17.76
CA SER A 19 22.76 5.74 17.11
C SER A 19 22.97 6.10 15.65
N GLU A 20 23.75 5.30 14.93
CA GLU A 20 23.79 5.35 13.46
C GLU A 20 23.87 3.91 12.94
N ALA A 21 22.71 3.26 12.88
CA ALA A 21 22.52 2.08 12.05
C ALA A 21 21.03 1.94 11.72
N ASP A 22 20.77 1.97 10.41
CA ASP A 22 19.58 1.51 9.71
C ASP A 22 18.35 2.44 9.69
N GLY A 23 18.32 3.30 8.66
CA GLY A 23 17.17 4.10 8.25
C GLY A 23 16.10 3.32 7.48
N SER A 24 15.96 2.01 7.72
CA SER A 24 14.73 1.29 7.44
C SER A 24 13.94 1.19 8.75
N THR A 25 12.95 2.05 8.94
CA THR A 25 12.02 1.93 10.06
C THR A 25 11.24 0.63 9.84
N GLU A 26 11.73 -0.49 10.39
CA GLU A 26 10.93 -1.69 10.55
C GLU A 26 9.69 -1.30 11.35
N ILE A 27 8.58 -1.13 10.65
CA ILE A 27 7.29 -0.86 11.24
C ILE A 27 6.99 -2.05 12.14
N THR A 28 7.09 -1.87 13.45
CA THR A 28 6.89 -2.99 14.36
C THR A 28 5.43 -3.42 14.29
N ALA A 29 5.18 -4.72 14.11
CA ALA A 29 3.83 -5.31 14.00
C ALA A 29 2.87 -4.85 15.12
N LYS A 30 3.42 -4.48 16.30
CA LYS A 30 2.66 -3.97 17.44
C LYS A 30 1.94 -2.64 17.18
N GLU A 31 2.50 -1.78 16.35
CA GLU A 31 1.93 -0.47 16.05
C GLU A 31 0.79 -0.56 15.04
N MET A 32 0.92 -1.46 14.08
CA MET A 32 -0.09 -1.75 13.07
C MET A 32 -1.26 -2.56 13.64
N TYR A 33 -1.02 -3.34 14.71
CA TYR A 33 -2.02 -4.18 15.37
C TYR A 33 -3.32 -3.45 15.71
N LYS A 34 -3.27 -2.20 16.16
CA LYS A 34 -4.51 -1.44 16.48
C LYS A 34 -5.36 -1.17 15.23
N ALA A 35 -4.72 -0.89 14.11
CA ALA A 35 -5.40 -0.68 12.84
C ALA A 35 -5.96 -2.01 12.29
N GLU A 36 -5.21 -3.10 12.40
CA GLU A 36 -5.68 -4.45 12.04
C GLU A 36 -6.92 -4.85 12.84
N GLN A 37 -6.89 -4.69 14.18
CA GLN A 37 -8.04 -5.02 15.03
C GLN A 37 -9.28 -4.18 14.65
N HIS A 38 -9.08 -2.93 14.24
CA HIS A 38 -10.17 -2.09 13.77
C HIS A 38 -10.81 -2.62 12.48
N LEU A 39 -10.01 -3.13 11.55
CA LEU A 39 -10.47 -3.72 10.28
C LEU A 39 -11.18 -5.06 10.55
N ILE A 40 -10.57 -5.94 11.33
CA ILE A 40 -11.12 -7.26 11.69
C ILE A 40 -12.47 -7.13 12.40
N TYR A 41 -12.56 -6.23 13.38
CA TYR A 41 -13.79 -6.05 14.16
C TYR A 41 -14.97 -5.55 13.31
N LYS A 42 -14.70 -4.76 12.27
CA LYS A 42 -15.75 -4.16 11.43
C LYS A 42 -16.29 -5.08 10.34
N GLU A 43 -15.50 -6.03 9.86
CA GLU A 43 -15.90 -6.90 8.74
C GLU A 43 -16.66 -8.15 9.22
N GLY A 44 -16.30 -8.70 10.39
CA GLY A 44 -17.00 -9.84 11.01
C GLY A 44 -16.80 -11.19 10.29
N ASP A 45 -16.36 -11.17 9.04
CA ASP A 45 -15.96 -12.31 8.22
C ASP A 45 -14.42 -12.39 8.15
N LYS A 46 -13.85 -13.57 8.44
CA LYS A 46 -12.40 -13.78 8.51
C LYS A 46 -11.70 -13.63 7.16
N GLU A 47 -12.32 -14.11 6.09
CA GLU A 47 -11.70 -14.09 4.75
C GLU A 47 -11.63 -12.65 4.23
N LYS A 48 -12.76 -11.94 4.28
CA LYS A 48 -12.82 -10.50 3.96
C LYS A 48 -11.95 -9.65 4.86
N SER A 49 -11.81 -10.02 6.14
CA SER A 49 -10.88 -9.33 7.04
C SER A 49 -9.44 -9.46 6.57
N ASN A 50 -9.04 -10.64 6.07
CA ASN A 50 -7.71 -10.87 5.54
C ASN A 50 -7.45 -10.01 4.29
N ASP A 51 -8.38 -10.00 3.33
CA ASP A 51 -8.29 -9.16 2.14
C ASP A 51 -8.14 -7.68 2.52
N MET A 52 -8.95 -7.20 3.46
CA MET A 52 -8.86 -5.82 3.95
C MET A 52 -7.52 -5.50 4.60
N ILE A 53 -6.91 -6.45 5.32
CA ILE A 53 -5.59 -6.28 5.93
C ILE A 53 -4.52 -6.19 4.84
N CYS A 54 -4.53 -7.08 3.84
CA CYS A 54 -3.60 -7.04 2.72
C CYS A 54 -3.72 -5.72 1.95
N HIS A 55 -4.94 -5.26 1.69
CA HIS A 55 -5.22 -3.96 1.06
C HIS A 55 -4.62 -2.81 1.87
N TYR A 56 -4.87 -2.82 3.18
CA TYR A 56 -4.39 -1.80 4.10
C TYR A 56 -2.86 -1.70 4.10
N TYR A 57 -2.16 -2.84 4.18
CA TYR A 57 -0.70 -2.87 4.20
C TYR A 57 -0.08 -2.35 2.89
N LEU A 58 -0.65 -2.70 1.74
CA LEU A 58 -0.14 -2.23 0.45
C LEU A 58 -0.41 -0.73 0.22
N ILE A 59 -1.60 -0.25 0.60
CA ILE A 59 -1.89 1.20 0.59
C ILE A 59 -0.90 1.93 1.49
N TYR A 60 -0.68 1.42 2.70
CA TYR A 60 0.26 2.02 3.65
C TYR A 60 1.70 2.06 3.12
N LYS A 61 2.18 0.93 2.57
CA LYS A 61 3.51 0.83 1.96
C LYS A 61 3.67 1.83 0.82
N MET A 62 2.68 1.92 -0.06
CA MET A 62 2.70 2.87 -1.18
C MET A 62 2.83 4.31 -0.70
N LEU A 63 2.16 4.68 0.38
CA LEU A 63 2.22 6.04 0.93
C LEU A 63 3.54 6.36 1.60
N LEU A 64 4.14 5.40 2.30
CA LEU A 64 5.48 5.55 2.85
C LEU A 64 6.51 5.77 1.73
N GLU A 65 6.39 5.03 0.63
CA GLU A 65 7.27 5.21 -0.53
C GLU A 65 6.99 6.52 -1.26
N TYR A 66 5.74 6.97 -1.29
CA TYR A 66 5.38 8.28 -1.84
C TYR A 66 5.96 9.44 -1.01
N GLU A 67 5.93 9.32 0.33
CA GLU A 67 6.46 10.33 1.25
C GLU A 67 7.98 10.52 1.13
N LYS A 68 8.71 9.44 0.83
CA LYS A 68 10.15 9.50 0.52
C LYS A 68 10.46 10.24 -0.78
N GLY A 69 9.48 10.47 -1.64
CA GLY A 69 9.67 11.15 -2.92
C GLY A 69 10.79 10.49 -3.73
N GLN A 70 11.75 11.30 -4.20
CA GLN A 70 12.86 10.85 -5.04
C GLN A 70 13.83 9.88 -4.36
N GLU A 71 13.79 9.76 -3.03
CA GLU A 71 14.60 8.81 -2.28
C GLU A 71 14.00 7.40 -2.29
N SER A 72 12.74 7.25 -2.73
CA SER A 72 12.14 5.93 -2.91
C SER A 72 12.69 5.24 -4.16
N PRO A 73 13.09 3.96 -4.07
CA PRO A 73 13.41 3.16 -5.26
C PRO A 73 12.20 3.01 -6.20
N TRP A 74 10.98 3.24 -5.68
CA TRP A 74 9.73 3.14 -6.44
C TRP A 74 9.27 4.48 -7.02
N TYR A 75 10.01 5.57 -6.80
CA TYR A 75 9.62 6.92 -7.21
C TYR A 75 9.21 7.02 -8.67
N VAL A 76 10.03 6.45 -9.57
CA VAL A 76 9.80 6.50 -11.03
C VAL A 76 8.49 5.80 -11.39
N TRP A 77 8.23 4.64 -10.81
CA TRP A 77 6.99 3.90 -11.03
C TRP A 77 5.79 4.63 -10.43
N LEU A 78 5.87 5.10 -9.17
CA LEU A 78 4.79 5.85 -8.52
C LEU A 78 4.40 7.11 -9.32
N ASN A 79 5.39 7.83 -9.85
CA ASN A 79 5.18 9.04 -10.64
C ASN A 79 4.65 8.73 -12.06
N SER A 80 4.79 7.49 -12.54
CA SER A 80 4.23 7.07 -13.83
C SER A 80 2.75 6.68 -13.77
N MET A 81 2.21 6.47 -12.56
CA MET A 81 0.86 5.95 -12.39
C MET A 81 -0.24 6.95 -12.80
N PRO A 82 -1.40 6.46 -13.30
CA PRO A 82 -2.55 7.30 -13.59
C PRO A 82 -3.03 8.06 -12.36
N GLN A 83 -3.25 9.37 -12.52
CA GLN A 83 -3.81 10.21 -11.46
C GLN A 83 -5.34 10.13 -11.38
N TYR A 84 -5.98 9.50 -12.37
CA TYR A 84 -7.43 9.38 -12.51
C TYR A 84 -7.81 7.93 -12.77
N TYR A 85 -8.86 7.48 -12.09
CA TYR A 85 -9.44 6.15 -12.22
C TYR A 85 -10.95 6.25 -12.47
N SER A 86 -11.53 5.21 -13.06
CA SER A 86 -12.95 5.14 -13.41
C SER A 86 -13.65 4.00 -12.68
N ASN A 87 -13.45 3.90 -11.36
CA ASN A 87 -14.08 2.91 -10.48
C ASN A 87 -15.11 3.55 -9.53
N ALA A 88 -15.75 2.76 -8.67
CA ALA A 88 -16.79 3.28 -7.78
C ALA A 88 -16.24 4.27 -6.73
N ALA A 89 -14.96 4.14 -6.35
CA ALA A 89 -14.27 5.11 -5.51
C ALA A 89 -14.19 6.51 -6.14
N SER A 90 -14.17 6.62 -7.47
CA SER A 90 -14.05 7.88 -8.21
C SER A 90 -15.38 8.55 -8.58
N ILE A 91 -16.52 7.87 -8.47
CA ILE A 91 -17.81 8.45 -8.86
C ILE A 91 -18.46 9.29 -7.73
N THR A 92 -19.18 10.33 -8.13
CA THR A 92 -19.90 11.19 -7.16
C THR A 92 -21.11 10.48 -6.57
N SER A 93 -21.54 10.87 -5.37
CA SER A 93 -22.78 10.37 -4.74
C SER A 93 -24.02 10.54 -5.63
N PHE A 94 -24.00 11.52 -6.53
CA PHE A 94 -25.06 11.74 -7.51
C PHE A 94 -25.10 10.63 -8.57
N CYS A 95 -23.95 10.17 -9.07
CA CYS A 95 -23.85 9.11 -10.06
C CYS A 95 -24.49 7.79 -9.60
N PHE A 96 -24.39 7.46 -8.30
CA PHE A 96 -25.02 6.27 -7.73
C PHE A 96 -26.54 6.22 -7.94
N LYS A 97 -27.21 7.37 -8.05
CA LYS A 97 -28.67 7.43 -8.29
C LYS A 97 -29.07 6.83 -9.63
N TYR A 98 -28.15 6.82 -10.59
CA TYR A 98 -28.37 6.34 -11.96
C TYR A 98 -27.89 4.91 -12.18
N LEU A 99 -27.16 4.32 -11.21
CA LEU A 99 -26.72 2.93 -11.31
C LEU A 99 -27.91 1.97 -11.11
N PRO A 100 -28.02 0.89 -11.90
CA PRO A 100 -28.93 -0.21 -11.62
C PRO A 100 -28.73 -0.75 -10.20
N ALA A 101 -29.78 -1.29 -9.57
CA ALA A 101 -29.77 -1.64 -8.15
C ALA A 101 -28.58 -2.53 -7.74
N LEU A 102 -28.31 -3.60 -8.48
CA LEU A 102 -27.18 -4.49 -8.21
C LEU A 102 -25.83 -3.77 -8.32
N ILE A 103 -25.60 -3.05 -9.42
CA ILE A 103 -24.35 -2.31 -9.66
C ILE A 103 -24.15 -1.23 -8.60
N ARG A 104 -25.23 -0.58 -8.16
CA ARG A 104 -25.19 0.42 -7.09
C ARG A 104 -24.74 -0.20 -5.78
N THR A 105 -25.27 -1.37 -5.41
CA THR A 105 -24.88 -2.08 -4.19
C THR A 105 -23.38 -2.42 -4.22
N LEU A 106 -22.91 -3.04 -5.30
CA LEU A 106 -21.49 -3.39 -5.46
C LEU A 106 -20.59 -2.15 -5.43
N ALA A 107 -20.98 -1.08 -6.11
CA ALA A 107 -20.24 0.17 -6.11
C ALA A 107 -20.20 0.83 -4.71
N MET A 108 -21.28 0.72 -3.93
CA MET A 108 -21.32 1.22 -2.56
C MET A 108 -20.47 0.37 -1.62
N GLU A 109 -20.42 -0.95 -1.83
CA GLU A 109 -19.54 -1.85 -1.10
C GLU A 109 -18.07 -1.50 -1.36
N GLU A 110 -17.66 -1.32 -2.62
CA GLU A 110 -16.31 -0.85 -2.98
C GLU A 110 -15.98 0.48 -2.28
N ARG A 111 -16.89 1.46 -2.32
CA ARG A 111 -16.69 2.75 -1.65
C ARG A 111 -16.58 2.61 -0.12
N SER A 112 -17.28 1.66 0.48
CA SER A 112 -17.18 1.41 1.92
C SER A 112 -15.80 0.88 2.32
N VAL A 113 -15.14 0.11 1.45
CA VAL A 113 -13.77 -0.39 1.68
C VAL A 113 -12.78 0.77 1.73
N LEU A 114 -12.90 1.74 0.82
CA LEU A 114 -12.10 2.97 0.84
C LEU A 114 -12.25 3.71 2.18
N GLU A 115 -13.48 3.89 2.65
CA GLU A 115 -13.76 4.62 3.91
C GLU A 115 -13.19 3.88 5.14
N LYS A 116 -13.32 2.55 5.19
CA LYS A 116 -12.76 1.72 6.26
C LYS A 116 -11.23 1.78 6.27
N ASN A 117 -10.59 1.65 5.10
CA ASN A 117 -9.14 1.73 4.97
C ASN A 117 -8.61 3.12 5.33
N HIS A 118 -9.27 4.19 4.90
CA HIS A 118 -8.85 5.55 5.27
C HIS A 118 -8.80 5.74 6.79
N LEU A 119 -9.82 5.28 7.52
CA LEU A 119 -9.84 5.34 8.99
C LEU A 119 -8.71 4.53 9.63
N ALA A 120 -8.39 3.34 9.09
CA ALA A 120 -7.30 2.52 9.60
C ALA A 120 -5.95 3.25 9.46
N VAL A 121 -5.71 3.89 8.31
CA VAL A 121 -4.40 4.51 8.09
C VAL A 121 -4.24 5.84 8.83
N MET A 122 -5.31 6.58 9.10
CA MET A 122 -5.25 7.76 9.98
C MET A 122 -4.68 7.45 11.37
N ASN A 123 -4.73 6.20 11.81
CA ASN A 123 -4.23 5.74 13.11
C ASN A 123 -2.80 5.18 13.07
N THR A 124 -2.10 5.27 11.93
CA THR A 124 -0.71 4.77 11.81
C THR A 124 0.32 5.74 12.39
N PRO A 125 1.41 5.27 13.01
CA PRO A 125 2.38 6.18 13.64
C PRO A 125 3.37 6.80 12.66
N CYS A 126 3.83 6.07 11.63
CA CYS A 126 5.03 6.47 10.87
C CYS A 126 4.75 7.43 9.69
N LEU A 127 3.50 7.66 9.31
CA LEU A 127 3.16 8.66 8.29
C LEU A 127 3.05 10.06 8.89
N SER A 128 3.56 11.08 8.20
CA SER A 128 3.39 12.45 8.65
C SER A 128 1.93 12.88 8.73
N ASN A 129 1.68 13.90 9.55
CA ASN A 129 0.36 14.52 9.64
C ASN A 129 -0.11 15.15 8.31
N GLU A 130 0.83 15.54 7.45
CA GLU A 130 0.53 16.06 6.12
C GLU A 130 -0.05 14.95 5.24
N MET A 131 0.62 13.80 5.17
CA MET A 131 0.15 12.63 4.41
C MET A 131 -1.23 12.17 4.91
N LYS A 132 -1.41 12.08 6.24
CA LYS A 132 -2.71 11.74 6.86
C LYS A 132 -3.85 12.68 6.43
N ARG A 133 -3.60 13.98 6.30
CA ARG A 133 -4.66 14.95 5.95
C ARG A 133 -4.91 15.05 4.44
N ASN A 134 -4.09 14.45 3.60
CA ASN A 134 -4.22 14.54 2.14
C ASN A 134 -5.19 13.49 1.57
N SER A 135 -6.50 13.78 1.64
CA SER A 135 -7.57 12.88 1.14
C SER A 135 -7.39 12.45 -0.32
N ALA A 136 -6.87 13.32 -1.18
CA ALA A 136 -6.62 13.00 -2.59
C ALA A 136 -5.57 11.90 -2.74
N LEU A 137 -4.49 11.96 -1.94
CA LEU A 137 -3.43 10.95 -1.96
C LEU A 137 -3.93 9.58 -1.45
N TRP A 138 -4.80 9.57 -0.43
CA TRP A 138 -5.45 8.34 0.05
C TRP A 138 -6.30 7.67 -1.01
N ILE A 139 -7.13 8.48 -1.68
CA ILE A 139 -8.00 8.04 -2.76
C ILE A 139 -7.15 7.52 -3.92
N PHE A 140 -6.05 8.20 -4.27
CA PHE A 140 -5.09 7.73 -5.27
C PHE A 140 -4.45 6.39 -4.89
N ALA A 141 -3.94 6.25 -3.67
CA ALA A 141 -3.28 5.02 -3.21
C ALA A 141 -4.24 3.83 -3.19
N HIS A 142 -5.46 4.04 -2.66
CA HIS A 142 -6.49 3.01 -2.66
C HIS A 142 -6.85 2.56 -4.08
N GLN A 143 -7.10 3.49 -5.00
CA GLN A 143 -7.49 3.15 -6.36
C GLN A 143 -6.36 2.49 -7.15
N SER A 144 -5.12 2.96 -6.95
CA SER A 144 -3.95 2.36 -7.58
C SER A 144 -3.82 0.90 -7.17
N PHE A 145 -3.90 0.63 -5.86
CA PHE A 145 -3.86 -0.72 -5.34
C PHE A 145 -5.06 -1.56 -5.83
N TYR A 146 -6.29 -1.07 -5.66
CA TYR A 146 -7.52 -1.82 -5.98
C TYR A 146 -7.59 -2.25 -7.45
N MET A 147 -7.01 -1.47 -8.35
CA MET A 147 -7.06 -1.73 -9.80
C MET A 147 -5.83 -2.46 -10.34
N ARG A 148 -4.71 -2.52 -9.60
CA ARG A 148 -3.41 -3.01 -10.10
C ARG A 148 -2.82 -4.16 -9.30
N ALA A 149 -3.30 -4.39 -8.08
CA ALA A 149 -2.82 -5.51 -7.28
C ALA A 149 -3.47 -6.82 -7.71
N PHE A 150 -2.70 -7.90 -7.63
CA PHE A 150 -3.16 -9.25 -7.91
C PHE A 150 -2.51 -10.23 -6.95
N GLU A 151 -3.16 -11.37 -6.74
CA GLU A 151 -2.66 -12.43 -5.88
C GLU A 151 -1.37 -13.03 -6.47
N ALA A 152 -0.40 -13.27 -5.61
CA ALA A 152 0.77 -14.05 -5.95
C ALA A 152 0.34 -15.51 -6.19
N ASN A 153 0.48 -15.99 -7.42
CA ASN A 153 0.18 -17.38 -7.79
C ASN A 153 1.21 -18.39 -7.22
N ASP A 154 1.75 -18.14 -6.03
CA ASP A 154 2.70 -18.98 -5.30
C ASP A 154 2.07 -19.70 -4.09
N GLY A 155 0.75 -19.55 -3.90
CA GLY A 155 -0.01 -20.18 -2.82
C GLY A 155 0.10 -19.46 -1.47
N SER A 156 0.76 -18.30 -1.40
CA SER A 156 0.80 -17.47 -0.19
C SER A 156 -0.54 -16.78 0.11
N GLY A 157 -1.34 -16.50 -0.92
CA GLY A 157 -2.50 -15.61 -0.81
C GLY A 157 -2.13 -14.13 -0.69
N ASP A 158 -0.85 -13.79 -0.85
CA ASP A 158 -0.38 -12.42 -0.74
C ASP A 158 -0.76 -11.61 -1.98
N LEU A 159 -1.20 -10.38 -1.77
CA LEU A 159 -1.41 -9.42 -2.85
C LEU A 159 -0.09 -8.71 -3.18
N ARG A 160 0.15 -8.50 -4.47
CA ARG A 160 1.35 -7.81 -4.97
C ARG A 160 0.96 -6.80 -6.03
N ILE A 161 1.75 -5.74 -6.11
CA ILE A 161 1.80 -4.88 -7.29
C ILE A 161 3.18 -5.06 -7.89
N VAL A 162 3.24 -5.41 -9.17
CA VAL A 162 4.50 -5.60 -9.88
C VAL A 162 4.68 -4.46 -10.87
N PRO A 163 5.60 -3.51 -10.61
CA PRO A 163 5.91 -2.45 -11.58
C PRO A 163 6.24 -3.01 -12.95
N MET A 164 5.74 -2.34 -13.99
CA MET A 164 5.75 -2.79 -15.40
C MET A 164 4.80 -3.95 -15.69
N GLY A 165 4.71 -4.96 -14.83
CA GLY A 165 3.73 -6.05 -14.97
C GLY A 165 2.29 -5.55 -14.84
N ASP A 166 2.06 -4.52 -14.01
CA ASP A 166 0.78 -3.87 -13.78
C ASP A 166 0.29 -2.95 -14.92
N TYR A 167 1.03 -2.89 -16.03
CA TYR A 167 0.66 -2.10 -17.22
C TYR A 167 0.00 -2.94 -18.32
N PHE A 168 0.02 -4.27 -18.23
CA PHE A 168 -0.72 -5.11 -19.16
C PHE A 168 -2.22 -4.91 -18.97
N ASN A 169 -2.94 -4.73 -20.07
CA ASN A 169 -4.38 -4.52 -20.02
C ASN A 169 -5.12 -5.87 -19.92
N HIS A 170 -6.31 -5.83 -19.33
CA HIS A 170 -7.23 -6.94 -19.46
C HIS A 170 -7.84 -6.96 -20.86
N GLY A 171 -8.04 -8.16 -21.42
CA GLY A 171 -8.69 -8.36 -22.71
C GLY A 171 -9.37 -9.72 -22.76
N SER A 172 -10.43 -9.84 -23.57
CA SER A 172 -11.08 -11.12 -23.85
C SER A 172 -10.12 -12.11 -24.53
N GLU A 173 -9.16 -11.57 -25.28
CA GLU A 173 -8.06 -12.30 -25.91
C GLU A 173 -6.76 -11.65 -25.40
N ALA A 174 -6.34 -12.02 -24.19
CA ALA A 174 -5.11 -11.49 -23.60
C ALA A 174 -3.89 -11.90 -24.44
N ALA A 175 -3.00 -10.95 -24.73
CA ALA A 175 -1.74 -11.25 -25.43
C ALA A 175 -0.68 -11.80 -24.49
N VAL A 176 -0.76 -11.47 -23.20
CA VAL A 176 0.24 -11.82 -22.19
C VAL A 176 -0.36 -12.71 -21.10
N SER A 177 0.45 -13.66 -20.65
CA SER A 177 0.26 -14.39 -19.40
C SER A 177 1.49 -14.19 -18.53
N PHE A 178 1.30 -14.19 -17.22
CA PHE A 178 2.38 -14.03 -16.25
C PHE A 178 2.37 -15.13 -15.20
N THR A 179 3.53 -15.37 -14.61
CA THR A 179 3.70 -16.25 -13.45
C THR A 179 4.94 -15.82 -12.68
N TYR A 180 5.17 -16.48 -11.54
CA TYR A 180 6.39 -16.36 -10.76
C TYR A 180 7.27 -17.58 -11.00
N ASP A 181 8.59 -17.41 -10.91
CA ASP A 181 9.53 -18.53 -10.84
C ASP A 181 9.71 -19.01 -9.38
N GLU A 182 10.57 -20.01 -9.18
CA GLU A 182 10.86 -20.59 -7.85
C GLU A 182 11.55 -19.61 -6.90
N GLU A 183 12.16 -18.54 -7.41
CA GLU A 183 12.80 -17.47 -6.64
C GLU A 183 11.83 -16.33 -6.32
N GLY A 184 10.60 -16.39 -6.83
CA GLY A 184 9.58 -15.36 -6.65
C GLY A 184 9.72 -14.18 -7.61
N ASN A 185 10.52 -14.30 -8.67
CA ASN A 185 10.62 -13.27 -9.71
C ASN A 185 9.38 -13.32 -10.61
N TYR A 186 8.80 -12.16 -10.87
CA TYR A 186 7.72 -12.02 -11.84
C TYR A 186 8.26 -12.09 -13.26
N TRP A 187 7.63 -12.88 -14.11
CA TRP A 187 7.86 -12.83 -15.55
C TRP A 187 6.55 -12.94 -16.33
N ALA A 188 6.54 -12.31 -17.49
CA ALA A 188 5.41 -12.24 -18.39
C ALA A 188 5.85 -12.67 -19.79
N GLN A 189 5.02 -13.45 -20.47
CA GLN A 189 5.26 -13.91 -21.83
C GLN A 189 4.04 -13.73 -22.70
N THR A 190 4.27 -13.51 -23.98
CA THR A 190 3.21 -13.54 -24.98
C THR A 190 2.70 -14.96 -25.18
N ILE A 191 1.39 -15.16 -25.24
CA ILE A 191 0.77 -16.49 -25.46
C ILE A 191 0.44 -16.77 -26.94
N HIS A 192 0.63 -15.79 -27.81
CA HIS A 192 0.54 -15.88 -29.26
C HIS A 192 1.43 -14.81 -29.91
N ASP A 193 1.60 -14.87 -31.23
CA ASP A 193 2.40 -13.87 -31.96
C ASP A 193 1.73 -12.49 -31.92
N VAL A 194 2.44 -11.49 -31.37
CA VAL A 194 1.96 -10.11 -31.29
C VAL A 194 2.71 -9.23 -32.29
N PRO A 195 2.03 -8.61 -33.28
CA PRO A 195 2.68 -7.72 -34.22
C PRO A 195 3.30 -6.49 -33.55
N ALA A 196 4.40 -5.98 -34.12
CA ALA A 196 5.01 -4.75 -33.65
C ALA A 196 4.02 -3.57 -33.71
N GLY A 197 3.94 -2.79 -32.62
CA GLY A 197 3.01 -1.67 -32.48
C GLY A 197 1.62 -2.06 -31.97
N SER A 198 1.34 -3.34 -31.76
CA SER A 198 0.10 -3.80 -31.12
C SER A 198 0.22 -3.76 -29.58
N PRO A 199 -0.91 -3.61 -28.86
CA PRO A 199 -0.94 -3.75 -27.41
C PRO A 199 -0.50 -5.14 -26.94
N LEU A 200 0.04 -5.20 -25.72
CA LEU A 200 0.35 -6.40 -24.96
C LEU A 200 -0.67 -6.62 -23.83
#